data_AF-A0AAE7BQ08-F1
#
_entry.id   AF-A0AAE7BQ08-F1
#
_cell.length_a   1.000
_cell.length_b   1.000
_cell.length_c   1.000
_cell.angle_alpha   90.00
_cell.angle_beta   90.00
_cell.angle_gamma   90.00
#
_symmetry.space_group_name_H-M   'P 1'
#
loop_
_entity.id
_entity.type
_entity.pdbx_description
1 polymer ?
#
loop_
_entity_poly.entity_id
_entity_poly.type
_entity_poly.pdbx_seq_one_letter_code
_entity_poly.pdbx_strand_id
1 'polypeptide(L)' 'MTKFSFEDKLRAVNMYLRGYGSNTVAKVYKVKNHSNILMWVKRYQKRIVVRYKHKYNYFGG' A
#
# COMPACT_ATOMS: atom_id res chain seq x y z
N MET A 1 16.10 14.83 4.33
CA MET A 1 15.28 13.61 4.13
C MET A 1 13.87 14.02 3.71
N THR A 2 13.50 13.90 2.45
CA THR A 2 12.16 14.33 1.98
C THR A 2 11.10 13.30 2.40
N LYS A 3 10.21 13.67 3.33
CA LYS A 3 8.93 14.39 3.13
C LYS A 3 7.79 13.57 2.49
N PHE A 4 7.78 12.25 2.65
CA PHE A 4 6.54 11.48 2.43
C PHE A 4 5.87 11.21 3.77
N SER A 5 4.73 11.88 3.99
CA SER A 5 3.90 11.68 5.17
C SER A 5 3.33 10.25 5.19
N PHE A 6 2.81 9.84 6.34
CA PHE A 6 2.10 8.57 6.44
C PHE A 6 0.91 8.51 5.45
N GLU A 7 0.20 9.63 5.29
CA GLU A 7 -0.95 9.74 4.40
C GLU A 7 -0.58 9.59 2.93
N ASP A 8 0.53 10.20 2.49
CA ASP A 8 1.00 10.05 1.11
C ASP A 8 1.29 8.59 0.77
N LYS A 9 1.93 7.88 1.70
CA LYS A 9 2.23 6.45 1.55
C LYS A 9 0.95 5.63 1.52
N LEU A 10 -0.02 5.97 2.37
CA LEU A 10 -1.31 5.27 2.43
C LEU A 10 -2.11 5.47 1.12
N ARG A 11 -2.15 6.69 0.59
CA ARG A 11 -2.84 6.99 -0.68
C ARG A 11 -2.17 6.29 -1.85
N ALA A 12 -0.84 6.24 -1.89
CA ALA A 12 -0.08 5.50 -2.90
C ALA A 12 -0.36 3.99 -2.86
N VAL A 13 -0.36 3.39 -1.66
CA VAL A 13 -0.73 1.97 -1.46
C VAL A 13 -2.18 1.72 -1.87
N ASN A 14 -3.11 2.61 -1.51
CA ASN A 14 -4.52 2.47 -1.89
C ASN A 14 -4.73 2.53 -3.42
N MET A 15 -4.03 3.43 -4.12
CA MET A 15 -4.04 3.42 -5.60
C MET A 15 -3.50 2.10 -6.14
N TYR A 16 -2.39 1.58 -5.62
CA TYR A 16 -1.89 0.28 -6.06
C TYR A 16 -2.92 -0.85 -5.86
N LEU A 17 -3.59 -0.89 -4.69
CA LEU A 17 -4.63 -1.87 -4.37
C LEU A 17 -5.89 -1.73 -5.23
N ARG A 18 -6.19 -0.54 -5.77
CA ARG A 18 -7.29 -0.32 -6.72
C ARG A 18 -6.99 -0.82 -8.14
N GLY A 19 -5.80 -1.40 -8.38
CA GLY A 19 -5.39 -1.95 -9.66
C GLY A 19 -4.44 -1.06 -10.47
N TYR A 20 -3.98 0.07 -9.92
CA TYR A 20 -3.01 0.92 -10.61
C TYR A 20 -1.59 0.33 -10.50
N GLY A 21 -0.87 0.26 -11.63
CA GLY A 21 0.50 -0.26 -11.67
C GLY A 21 1.48 0.57 -10.82
N SER A 22 2.50 -0.09 -10.25
CA SER A 22 3.52 0.55 -9.39
C SER A 22 4.26 1.70 -10.08
N ASN A 23 4.49 1.62 -11.40
CA ASN A 23 5.10 2.70 -12.18
C ASN A 23 4.18 3.92 -12.30
N THR A 24 2.88 3.69 -12.50
CA THR A 24 1.88 4.77 -12.58
C THR A 24 1.78 5.49 -11.24
N VAL A 25 1.69 4.74 -10.14
CA VAL A 25 1.68 5.30 -8.79
C VAL A 25 2.98 6.06 -8.50
N ALA A 26 4.13 5.52 -8.87
CA ALA A 26 5.41 6.20 -8.68
C ALA A 26 5.49 7.55 -9.42
N LYS A 27 4.98 7.62 -10.66
CA LYS A 27 4.88 8.88 -11.41
C LYS A 27 3.97 9.90 -10.74
N VAL A 28 2.78 9.48 -10.30
CA VAL A 28 1.78 10.36 -9.63
C VAL A 28 2.37 10.98 -8.36
N TYR A 29 3.02 10.17 -7.53
CA TYR A 29 3.59 10.62 -6.25
C TYR A 29 5.03 11.13 -6.39
N LYS A 30 5.54 11.30 -7.63
CA LYS A 30 6.93 11.69 -7.94
C LYS A 30 7.98 10.89 -7.17
N VAL A 31 7.68 9.61 -6.95
CA VAL A 31 8.58 8.66 -6.32
C VAL A 31 9.58 8.20 -7.36
N LYS A 32 10.87 8.49 -7.14
CA LYS A 32 11.94 8.16 -8.08
C LYS A 32 12.02 6.67 -8.44
N ASN A 33 11.62 5.79 -7.53
CA ASN A 33 11.69 4.34 -7.74
C ASN A 33 10.38 3.66 -7.38
N HIS A 34 9.78 2.95 -8.35
CA HIS A 34 8.55 2.17 -8.14
C HIS A 34 8.72 1.05 -7.11
N SER A 35 9.95 0.59 -6.88
CA SER A 35 10.27 -0.37 -5.81
C SER A 35 9.89 0.14 -4.42
N ASN A 36 9.89 1.47 -4.20
CA ASN A 36 9.42 2.05 -2.93
C ASN A 36 7.91 1.84 -2.74
N ILE A 37 7.12 1.91 -3.82
CA ILE A 37 5.68 1.64 -3.77
C ILE A 37 5.45 0.18 -3.35
N LEU A 38 6.16 -0.77 -3.96
CA LEU A 38 6.07 -2.19 -3.60
C LEU A 38 6.51 -2.45 -2.15
N MET A 39 7.55 -1.76 -1.68
CA MET A 39 7.99 -1.84 -0.29
C MET A 39 6.92 -1.33 0.68
N TRP A 40 6.26 -0.21 0.35
CA TRP A 40 5.14 0.30 1.14
C TRP A 40 3.99 -0.69 1.13
N VAL A 41 3.58 -1.19 -0.04
CA VAL A 41 2.54 -2.22 -0.14
C VAL A 41 2.86 -3.40 0.77
N LYS A 42 4.06 -4.00 0.70
CA LYS A 42 4.45 -5.11 1.58
C LYS A 42 4.36 -4.77 3.08
N ARG A 43 4.81 -3.57 3.48
CA ARG A 43 4.75 -3.11 4.87
C ARG A 43 3.32 -2.89 5.37
N TYR A 44 2.46 -2.31 4.53
CA TYR A 44 1.07 -2.04 4.88
C TYR A 44 0.19 -3.30 4.76
N GLN A 45 0.50 -4.22 3.86
CA GLN A 45 -0.22 -5.49 3.69
C GLN A 45 -0.17 -6.33 4.98
N LYS A 46 0.93 -6.30 5.74
CA LYS A 46 0.99 -6.95 7.07
C LYS A 46 0.01 -6.33 8.07
N ARG A 47 -0.18 -5.01 8.07
CA ARG A 47 -1.17 -4.34 8.95
C ARG A 47 -2.61 -4.56 8.45
N ILE A 48 -2.79 -4.54 7.15
CA ILE A 48 -4.08 -4.71 6.49
C ILE A 48 -4.57 -6.16 6.67
N VAL A 49 -3.74 -7.16 6.40
CA VAL A 49 -4.08 -8.58 6.63
C VAL A 49 -4.44 -8.87 8.08
N VAL A 50 -3.83 -8.20 9.07
CA VAL A 50 -4.27 -8.33 10.47
C VAL A 50 -5.70 -7.78 10.66
N ARG A 51 -6.02 -6.63 10.04
CA ARG A 51 -7.37 -6.05 10.05
C ARG A 51 -8.39 -6.89 9.27
N TYR A 52 -8.01 -7.50 8.15
CA TYR A 52 -8.89 -8.33 7.32
C TYR A 52 -8.99 -9.77 7.85
N LYS A 53 -7.97 -10.34 8.51
CA LYS A 53 -8.10 -11.63 9.21
C LYS A 53 -9.17 -11.58 10.29
N HIS A 54 -9.34 -10.44 10.95
CA HIS A 54 -10.43 -10.24 11.91
C HIS A 54 -11.83 -10.24 11.25
N LYS A 55 -11.91 -10.03 9.92
CA LYS A 55 -13.17 -10.05 9.14
C LYS A 55 -13.47 -11.42 8.52
N TYR A 56 -12.46 -12.28 8.31
CA TYR A 56 -12.63 -13.62 7.71
C TYR A 56 -12.48 -14.79 8.71
N ASN A 57 -12.09 -14.55 9.96
CA ASN A 57 -12.17 -15.55 11.05
C ASN A 57 -13.60 -15.72 11.61
N TYR A 58 -14.63 -15.59 10.77
CA TYR A 58 -16.03 -15.90 11.08
C TYR A 58 -16.64 -16.93 10.12
N PHE A 59 -15.85 -17.57 9.26
CA PHE A 59 -16.29 -18.68 8.42
C PHE A 59 -15.20 -19.76 8.38
N GLY A 60 -15.11 -20.49 9.47
CA GLY A 60 -14.27 -21.67 9.64
C GLY A 60 -14.84 -22.54 10.75
N GLY A 61 -16.10 -22.95 10.57
CA GLY A 61 -16.70 -24.10 11.23
C GLY A 61 -16.59 -25.30 10.31
#